data_AF-A0A3D0C325-F1
#
_entry.id   AF-A0A3D0C325-F1
#
_cell.length_a   1.000
_cell.length_b   1.000
_cell.length_c   1.000
_cell.angle_alpha   90.00
_cell.angle_beta   90.00
_cell.angle_gamma   90.00
#
_symmetry.space_group_name_H-M   'P 1'
#
loop_
_entity.id
_entity.type
_entity.pdbx_description
1 polymer ?
#
loop_
_entity_poly.entity_id
_entity_poly.type
_entity_poly.pdbx_seq_one_letter_code
_entity_poly.pdbx_strand_id
1 'polypeptide(L)' 'MSRFFRRRKFCRFTAEGATSIDYKDIATLKNYITESGKIVPSR' A
#
# COMPACT_ATOMS: atom_id res chain seq x y z
N MET A 1 21.90 17.21 12.62
CA MET A 1 20.85 16.29 13.14
C MET A 1 19.65 16.29 12.20
N SER A 2 19.64 15.42 11.19
CA SER A 2 18.47 15.26 10.32
C SER A 2 17.38 14.48 11.07
N ARG A 3 16.44 15.20 11.70
CA ARG A 3 15.32 14.65 12.49
C ARG A 3 14.20 14.01 11.64
N PHE A 4 14.47 13.63 10.39
CA PHE A 4 13.48 12.99 9.52
C PHE A 4 13.79 11.52 9.39
N PHE A 5 13.24 10.71 10.29
CA PHE A 5 13.18 9.26 10.11
C PHE A 5 12.25 8.96 8.93
N ARG A 6 12.81 8.84 7.72
CA ARG A 6 12.07 8.28 6.59
C ARG A 6 11.82 6.81 6.89
N ARG A 7 10.58 6.47 7.21
CA ARG A 7 10.15 5.08 7.32
C ARG A 7 10.45 4.39 6.00
N ARG A 8 11.18 3.28 6.04
CA ARG A 8 11.48 2.50 4.83
C ARG A 8 10.16 2.09 4.20
N LYS A 9 10.07 2.20 2.87
CA LYS A 9 8.93 1.66 2.14
C LYS A 9 8.85 0.17 2.40
N PHE A 10 7.66 -0.30 2.67
CA PHE A 10 7.38 -1.72 2.83
C PHE A 10 6.06 -2.03 2.15
N CYS A 11 5.98 -3.24 1.59
CA CYS A 11 4.72 -3.75 1.05
C CYS A 11 3.92 -4.34 2.21
N ARG A 12 2.70 -3.85 2.42
CA ARG A 12 1.81 -4.34 3.48
C ARG A 12 1.41 -5.80 3.25
N PHE A 13 1.14 -6.18 2.00
CA PHE A 13 0.82 -7.56 1.62
C PHE A 13 1.95 -8.53 1.97
N THR A 14 3.20 -8.16 1.69
CA THR A 14 4.36 -8.99 2.02
C THR A 14 4.59 -9.08 3.54
N ALA A 15 4.34 -7.99 4.27
CA ALA A 15 4.48 -7.98 5.72
C ALA A 15 3.40 -8.82 6.43
N GLU A 16 2.19 -8.90 5.86
CA GLU A 16 1.08 -9.70 6.38
C GLU A 16 1.11 -11.16 5.87
N GLY A 17 2.10 -11.54 5.04
CA GLY A 17 2.23 -12.89 4.49
C GLY A 17 1.17 -13.26 3.44
N ALA A 18 0.52 -12.27 2.83
CA ALA A 18 -0.50 -12.49 1.82
C ALA A 18 0.10 -13.18 0.59
N THR A 19 -0.45 -14.36 0.26
CA THR A 19 0.02 -15.22 -0.84
C THR A 19 -0.66 -14.89 -2.17
N SER A 20 -1.89 -14.36 -2.11
CA SER A 20 -2.64 -13.89 -3.27
C SER A 20 -3.44 -12.64 -2.94
N ILE A 21 -3.61 -11.75 -3.92
CA ILE A 21 -4.45 -10.55 -3.82
C ILE A 21 -5.70 -10.80 -4.67
N ASP A 22 -6.87 -10.84 -4.03
CA ASP A 22 -8.15 -11.00 -4.72
C ASP A 22 -8.73 -9.63 -5.12
N TYR A 23 -9.26 -9.51 -6.33
CA TYR A 23 -9.96 -8.31 -6.81
C TYR A 23 -11.30 -8.09 -6.10
N LYS A 24 -11.87 -9.13 -5.50
CA LYS A 24 -13.12 -9.04 -4.72
C LYS A 24 -12.91 -8.40 -3.35
N ASP A 25 -11.67 -8.31 -2.87
CA ASP A 25 -11.35 -7.63 -1.62
C ASP A 25 -11.24 -6.11 -1.83
N ILE A 26 -12.41 -5.51 -2.04
CA ILE A 26 -12.55 -4.07 -2.31
C ILE A 26 -12.07 -3.25 -1.11
N ALA A 27 -12.21 -3.76 0.11
CA ALA A 27 -11.83 -3.04 1.32
C ALA A 27 -10.31 -2.82 1.40
N THR A 28 -9.50 -3.81 1.04
CA THR A 28 -8.04 -3.66 1.02
C THR A 28 -7.56 -2.86 -0.17
N LEU A 29 -8.10 -3.13 -1.37
CA LEU A 29 -7.73 -2.45 -2.61
C LEU A 29 -8.08 -0.97 -2.62
N LYS A 30 -9.14 -0.55 -1.92
CA LYS A 30 -9.51 0.86 -1.78
C LYS A 30 -8.41 1.72 -1.17
N ASN A 31 -7.51 1.15 -0.35
CA ASN A 31 -6.40 1.88 0.25
C ASN A 31 -5.28 2.21 -0.77
N TYR A 32 -5.29 1.60 -1.95
CA TYR A 32 -4.29 1.77 -3.00
C TYR A 32 -4.79 2.61 -4.17
N ILE A 33 -5.97 3.23 -4.04
CA ILE A 33 -6.51 4.18 -5.01
C ILE A 33 -6.65 5.58 -4.39
N THR A 34 -6.50 6.59 -5.21
CA THR A 34 -6.76 7.98 -4.86
C THR A 34 -8.27 8.23 -4.84
N GLU A 35 -8.71 9.35 -4.26
CA GLU A 35 -10.13 9.76 -4.24
C GLU A 35 -10.72 9.92 -5.65
N SER A 36 -9.88 10.24 -6.63
CA SER A 36 -10.22 10.31 -8.05
C SER A 36 -10.19 8.97 -8.79
N GLY A 37 -9.94 7.86 -8.08
CA GLY A 37 -9.90 6.51 -8.64
C GLY A 37 -8.61 6.13 -9.38
N LYS A 38 -7.53 6.93 -9.26
CA LYS A 38 -6.22 6.59 -9.84
C LYS A 38 -5.44 5.68 -8.89
N ILE A 39 -4.59 4.82 -9.43
CA ILE A 39 -3.75 3.93 -8.62
C ILE A 39 -2.64 4.74 -7.95
N VAL A 40 -2.43 4.53 -6.65
CA VAL A 40 -1.34 5.15 -5.89
C VAL A 40 0.00 4.53 -6.31
N PRO A 41 0.98 5.33 -6.73
CA PRO A 41 2.27 4.81 -7.17
C PRO A 41 3.13 4.35 -5.98
N SER A 42 3.98 3.34 -6.20
CA SER A 42 4.92 2.79 -5.19
C SER A 42 6.11 3.72 -4.84
N ARG A 43 6.21 4.87 -5.53
CA ARG A 43 7.34 5.80 -5.48
C ARG A 43 7.37 6.72 -4.26
#